data_AF-A0A918TNC0-F1
#
_entry.id   AF-A0A918TNC0-F1
#
_cell.length_a   1.000
_cell.length_b   1.000
_cell.length_c   1.000
_cell.angle_alpha   90.00
_cell.angle_beta   90.00
_cell.angle_gamma   90.00
#
_symmetry.space_group_name_H-M   'P 1'
#
loop_
_entity.id
_entity.type
_entity.pdbx_description
1 polymer ?
#
loop_
_entity_poly.entity_id
_entity_poly.type
_entity_poly.pdbx_seq_one_letter_code
_entity_poly.pdbx_strand_id
1 'polypeptide(L)'
;MALASSLCGEGWISLFDGKTLNGWTKQGDANWEVVDGVITASEGPVCLLTTEKKYQNYELELEFKAAIGTNSGIFLNTEPKVKDEAIDCYEINIADPTNAYPTGSIVKHHRIEGKGEKNEWRKYQLKVHDGVVTVILDGEKLMEYHAKPARPAGLIGLQKNKGRISFRNIRIREL
;
A
#
# COMPACT_ATOMS: atom_id res chain seq x y z
N MET A 1 -10.65 -14.20 -18.18
CA MET A 1 -11.44 -12.97 -18.43
C MET A 1 -10.50 -11.80 -18.21
N ALA A 2 -10.40 -10.88 -19.18
CA ALA A 2 -9.38 -9.84 -19.22
C ALA A 2 -9.72 -8.63 -18.32
N LEU A 3 -8.68 -8.08 -17.70
CA LEU A 3 -8.65 -7.02 -16.67
C LEU A 3 -9.27 -5.69 -17.11
N ALA A 4 -10.04 -5.05 -16.25
CA ALA A 4 -10.46 -3.66 -16.44
C ALA A 4 -9.41 -2.70 -15.83
N SER A 5 -8.27 -2.60 -16.49
CA SER A 5 -7.28 -1.56 -16.26
C SER A 5 -7.61 -0.37 -17.17
N SER A 6 -8.19 0.71 -16.62
CA SER A 6 -8.45 1.94 -17.38
C SER A 6 -7.21 2.84 -17.36
N LEU A 7 -6.80 3.32 -18.54
CA LEU A 7 -5.78 4.36 -18.68
C LEU A 7 -6.29 5.67 -18.07
N CYS A 8 -5.51 6.26 -17.16
CA CYS A 8 -5.85 7.49 -16.42
C CYS A 8 -5.02 8.71 -16.90
N GLY A 9 -4.43 8.63 -18.10
CA GLY A 9 -3.49 9.63 -18.66
C GLY A 9 -2.02 9.30 -18.37
N GLU A 10 -1.09 9.80 -19.20
CA GLU A 10 0.39 9.71 -19.05
C GLU A 10 0.96 8.33 -18.63
N GLY A 11 0.37 7.23 -19.10
CA GLY A 11 0.81 5.87 -18.76
C GLY A 11 0.33 5.33 -17.41
N TRP A 12 -0.52 6.07 -16.69
CA TRP A 12 -1.16 5.60 -15.46
C TRP A 12 -2.28 4.61 -15.74
N ILE A 13 -2.35 3.58 -14.93
CA ILE A 13 -3.37 2.54 -14.93
C ILE A 13 -4.09 2.59 -13.58
N SER A 14 -5.43 2.68 -13.60
CA SER A 14 -6.20 2.51 -12.36
C SER A 14 -6.15 1.07 -11.90
N LEU A 15 -5.81 0.85 -10.63
CA LEU A 15 -5.88 -0.44 -9.95
C LEU A 15 -7.22 -0.67 -9.26
N PHE A 16 -8.07 0.35 -9.17
CA PHE A 16 -9.39 0.26 -8.57
C PHE A 16 -10.41 1.01 -9.42
N ASP A 17 -11.54 0.37 -9.72
CA ASP A 17 -12.59 0.91 -10.59
C ASP A 17 -13.65 1.73 -9.82
N GLY A 18 -13.52 1.83 -8.49
CA GLY A 18 -14.49 2.50 -7.62
C GLY A 18 -15.76 1.68 -7.37
N LYS A 19 -15.82 0.40 -7.76
CA LYS A 19 -17.06 -0.40 -7.73
C LYS A 19 -16.85 -1.82 -7.24
N THR A 20 -15.73 -2.43 -7.60
CA THR A 20 -15.46 -3.85 -7.39
C THR A 20 -14.04 -4.09 -6.89
N LEU A 21 -13.78 -5.29 -6.39
CA LEU A 21 -12.43 -5.77 -6.09
C LEU A 21 -11.82 -6.53 -7.28
N ASN A 22 -12.28 -6.28 -8.51
CA ASN A 22 -11.71 -6.92 -9.69
C ASN A 22 -10.22 -6.55 -9.82
N GLY A 23 -9.36 -7.54 -10.09
CA GLY A 23 -7.91 -7.38 -10.10
C GLY A 23 -7.25 -7.44 -8.72
N TRP A 24 -8.04 -7.70 -7.66
CA TRP A 24 -7.56 -7.91 -6.30
C TRP A 24 -7.91 -9.29 -5.76
N THR A 25 -7.00 -9.88 -4.99
CA THR A 25 -7.17 -11.16 -4.31
C THR A 25 -7.09 -10.97 -2.80
N LYS A 26 -8.11 -11.47 -2.07
CA LYS A 26 -8.09 -11.53 -0.60
C LYS A 26 -7.19 -12.68 -0.16
N GLN A 27 -6.15 -12.38 0.61
CA GLN A 27 -5.21 -13.40 1.12
C GLN A 27 -5.62 -13.98 2.47
N GLY A 28 -6.77 -13.57 2.99
CA GLY A 28 -7.36 -14.04 4.25
C GLY A 28 -8.78 -13.50 4.42
N ASP A 29 -9.31 -13.65 5.63
CA ASP A 29 -10.74 -13.50 5.90
C ASP A 29 -11.14 -12.13 6.48
N ALA A 30 -10.34 -11.09 6.25
CA ALA A 30 -10.78 -9.73 6.59
C ALA A 30 -11.97 -9.31 5.72
N ASN A 31 -12.83 -8.45 6.28
CA ASN A 31 -14.06 -7.99 5.65
C ASN A 31 -13.84 -6.94 4.54
N TRP A 32 -12.87 -7.16 3.65
CA TRP A 32 -12.63 -6.29 2.51
C TRP A 32 -13.89 -6.13 1.66
N GLU A 33 -14.36 -4.90 1.54
CA GLU A 33 -15.56 -4.53 0.80
C GLU A 33 -15.37 -3.20 0.05
N VAL A 34 -16.26 -2.93 -0.90
CA VAL A 34 -16.34 -1.63 -1.58
C VAL A 34 -17.59 -0.90 -1.11
N VAL A 35 -17.42 0.25 -0.47
CA VAL A 35 -18.51 1.11 0.01
C VAL A 35 -18.26 2.52 -0.52
N ASP A 36 -19.25 3.10 -1.19
CA ASP A 36 -19.19 4.48 -1.72
C ASP A 36 -17.92 4.81 -2.52
N GLY A 37 -17.47 3.85 -3.34
CA GLY A 37 -16.28 4.02 -4.17
C GLY A 37 -14.96 3.95 -3.42
N VAL A 38 -14.94 3.26 -2.27
CA VAL A 38 -13.76 3.09 -1.40
C VAL A 38 -13.60 1.63 -1.04
N ILE A 39 -12.37 1.10 -1.13
CA ILE A 39 -12.03 -0.21 -0.56
C ILE A 39 -11.86 -0.02 0.96
N THR A 40 -12.59 -0.77 1.78
CA THR A 40 -12.48 -0.66 3.25
C THR A 40 -12.45 -2.02 3.93
N ALA A 41 -11.83 -2.07 5.11
CA ALA A 41 -11.90 -3.19 6.05
C ALA A 41 -11.82 -2.65 7.48
N SER A 42 -12.48 -3.34 8.41
CA SER A 42 -12.51 -3.01 9.84
C SER A 42 -12.42 -4.24 10.76
N GLU A 43 -12.69 -5.43 10.25
CA GLU A 43 -12.84 -6.67 11.01
C GLU A 43 -12.07 -7.84 10.35
N GLY A 44 -11.98 -8.95 11.08
CA GLY A 44 -11.29 -10.18 10.65
C GLY A 44 -9.81 -10.25 11.06
N PRO A 45 -9.09 -11.32 10.69
CA PRO A 45 -7.67 -11.49 11.02
C PRO A 45 -6.76 -10.55 10.23
N VAL A 46 -5.47 -10.48 10.63
CA VAL A 46 -4.46 -9.76 9.85
C VAL A 46 -4.31 -10.43 8.49
N CYS A 47 -4.47 -9.67 7.40
CA CYS A 47 -4.25 -10.18 6.06
C CYS A 47 -4.03 -9.05 5.05
N LEU A 48 -3.67 -9.46 3.82
CA LEU A 48 -3.51 -8.56 2.68
C LEU A 48 -4.69 -8.71 1.71
N LEU A 49 -5.05 -7.59 1.08
CA LEU A 49 -5.70 -7.56 -0.22
C LEU A 49 -4.63 -7.21 -1.26
N THR A 50 -4.31 -8.14 -2.15
CA THR A 50 -3.19 -7.98 -3.09
C THR A 50 -3.66 -7.79 -4.52
N THR A 51 -2.88 -7.10 -5.35
CA THR A 51 -3.05 -7.17 -6.81
C THR A 51 -2.90 -8.60 -7.30
N GLU A 52 -3.44 -8.88 -8.50
CA GLU A 52 -3.17 -10.15 -9.21
C GLU A 52 -1.86 -10.11 -10.00
N LYS A 53 -1.50 -8.92 -10.51
CA LYS A 53 -0.25 -8.67 -11.26
C LYS A 53 0.91 -8.32 -10.31
N LYS A 54 2.11 -8.82 -10.64
CA LYS A 54 3.39 -8.42 -10.03
C LYS A 54 4.00 -7.22 -10.79
N TYR A 55 4.65 -6.33 -10.06
CA TYR A 55 5.30 -5.11 -10.55
C TYR A 55 6.73 -5.02 -10.00
N GLN A 56 7.66 -4.47 -10.81
CA GLN A 56 9.07 -4.34 -10.44
C GLN A 56 9.47 -2.88 -10.26
N ASN A 57 9.44 -2.11 -11.35
CA ASN A 57 9.76 -0.70 -11.41
C ASN A 57 8.48 0.08 -11.72
N TYR A 58 8.08 0.99 -10.83
CA TYR A 58 6.81 1.69 -10.95
C TYR A 58 6.74 2.91 -10.03
N GLU A 59 5.76 3.76 -10.33
CA GLU A 59 5.20 4.75 -9.43
C GLU A 59 3.78 4.31 -9.05
N LEU A 60 3.45 4.36 -7.77
CA LEU A 60 2.15 4.02 -7.20
C LEU A 60 1.62 5.24 -6.46
N GLU A 61 0.39 5.64 -6.79
CA GLU A 61 -0.36 6.62 -6.02
C GLU A 61 -1.61 5.99 -5.44
N LEU A 62 -1.92 6.35 -4.19
CA LEU A 62 -3.17 6.00 -3.55
C LEU A 62 -3.50 6.99 -2.45
N GLU A 63 -4.78 7.11 -2.15
CA GLU A 63 -5.27 7.79 -0.97
C GLU A 63 -5.71 6.77 0.07
N PHE A 64 -5.41 7.04 1.33
CA PHE A 64 -5.86 6.24 2.46
C PHE A 64 -6.52 7.12 3.52
N LYS A 65 -7.44 6.55 4.28
CA LYS A 65 -8.03 7.14 5.47
C LYS A 65 -8.04 6.10 6.58
N ALA A 66 -7.37 6.41 7.68
CA ALA A 66 -7.17 5.53 8.82
C ALA A 66 -7.84 6.12 10.06
N ALA A 67 -8.71 5.35 10.72
CA ALA A 67 -9.27 5.78 12.00
C ALA A 67 -8.17 5.87 13.07
N ILE A 68 -8.34 6.70 14.10
CA ILE A 68 -7.36 6.81 15.19
C ILE A 68 -7.12 5.44 15.84
N GLY A 69 -5.85 5.09 16.06
CA GLY A 69 -5.44 3.79 16.60
C GLY A 69 -5.35 2.66 15.56
N THR A 70 -5.49 2.98 14.27
CA THR A 70 -5.28 2.05 13.16
C THR A 70 -3.81 1.71 13.00
N ASN A 71 -3.53 0.44 12.71
CA ASN A 71 -2.25 -0.03 12.19
C ASN A 71 -2.55 -0.81 10.90
N SER A 72 -1.99 -0.37 9.79
CA SER A 72 -2.17 -0.88 8.44
C SER A 72 -0.91 -0.54 7.63
N GLY A 73 -0.84 -0.89 6.35
CA GLY A 73 0.33 -0.58 5.53
C GLY A 73 0.08 -0.85 4.06
N ILE A 74 0.96 -0.28 3.24
CA ILE A 74 1.06 -0.56 1.81
C ILE A 74 2.28 -1.45 1.60
N PHE A 75 2.04 -2.66 1.13
CA PHE A 75 3.07 -3.66 0.86
C PHE A 75 3.50 -3.54 -0.60
N LEU A 76 4.78 -3.29 -0.82
CA LEU A 76 5.41 -3.15 -2.13
C LEU A 76 6.30 -4.35 -2.41
N ASN A 77 6.30 -4.81 -3.66
CA ASN A 77 7.09 -5.96 -4.12
C ASN A 77 6.92 -7.17 -3.19
N THR A 78 5.67 -7.45 -2.81
CA THR A 78 5.36 -8.44 -1.78
C THR A 78 4.96 -9.80 -2.36
N GLU A 79 5.15 -10.86 -1.58
CA GLU A 79 4.47 -12.13 -1.80
C GLU A 79 3.07 -12.15 -1.19
N PRO A 80 2.14 -13.01 -1.66
CA PRO A 80 0.78 -13.10 -1.13
C PRO A 80 0.68 -13.30 0.39
N LYS A 81 1.64 -14.05 0.94
CA LYS A 81 1.75 -14.34 2.37
C LYS A 81 3.15 -13.96 2.84
N VAL A 82 3.22 -12.87 3.59
CA VAL A 82 4.46 -12.38 4.22
C VAL A 82 4.76 -13.22 5.45
N LYS A 83 5.97 -13.79 5.51
CA LYS A 83 6.48 -14.52 6.67
C LYS A 83 7.44 -13.67 7.49
N ASP A 84 8.22 -12.83 6.80
CA ASP A 84 9.15 -11.88 7.40
C ASP A 84 9.13 -10.58 6.59
N GLU A 85 8.70 -9.48 7.21
CA GLU A 85 8.60 -8.18 6.55
C GLU A 85 9.96 -7.64 6.09
N ALA A 86 11.06 -8.06 6.72
CA ALA A 86 12.42 -7.69 6.32
C ALA A 86 12.87 -8.40 5.03
N ILE A 87 12.22 -9.50 4.64
CA ILE A 87 12.63 -10.38 3.54
C ILE A 87 11.62 -10.39 2.40
N ASP A 88 10.32 -10.35 2.72
CA ASP A 88 9.28 -10.67 1.75
C ASP A 88 8.59 -9.44 1.14
N CYS A 89 8.92 -8.22 1.60
CA CYS A 89 8.26 -6.99 1.12
C CYS A 89 9.03 -5.71 1.46
N TYR A 90 8.52 -4.58 0.97
CA TYR A 90 8.66 -3.29 1.65
C TYR A 90 7.28 -2.85 2.17
N GLU A 91 7.08 -2.84 3.48
CA GLU A 91 5.83 -2.35 4.09
C GLU A 91 5.98 -0.87 4.43
N ILE A 92 5.27 0.00 3.70
CA ILE A 92 5.12 1.41 4.03
C ILE A 92 4.00 1.54 5.05
N ASN A 93 4.35 1.82 6.31
CA ASN A 93 3.41 1.69 7.42
C ASN A 93 2.40 2.85 7.48
N ILE A 94 1.21 2.55 7.99
CA ILE A 94 0.15 3.49 8.39
C ILE A 94 -0.17 3.20 9.86
N ALA A 95 0.44 3.96 10.75
CA ALA A 95 0.33 3.77 12.19
C ALA A 95 0.61 5.07 12.97
N ASP A 96 0.35 4.99 14.27
CA ASP A 96 0.43 6.12 15.19
C ASP A 96 1.87 6.57 15.43
N PRO A 97 2.08 7.83 15.85
CA PRO A 97 3.43 8.36 16.07
C PRO A 97 4.24 7.60 17.13
N THR A 98 3.59 6.87 18.04
CA THR A 98 4.25 6.09 19.10
C THR A 98 4.58 4.65 18.67
N ASN A 99 4.08 4.23 17.50
CA ASN A 99 4.45 2.96 16.89
C ASN A 99 5.97 2.89 16.65
N ALA A 100 6.55 1.68 16.73
CA ALA A 100 7.97 1.46 16.42
C ALA A 100 8.34 1.95 15.00
N TYR A 101 7.41 1.83 14.06
CA TYR A 101 7.50 2.32 12.69
C TYR A 101 6.28 3.19 12.39
N PRO A 102 6.27 4.49 12.75
CA PRO A 102 5.10 5.34 12.52
C PRO A 102 4.82 5.56 11.04
N THR A 103 3.64 6.10 10.72
CA THR A 103 3.18 6.37 9.34
C THR A 103 4.29 6.96 8.46
N GLY A 104 4.57 6.28 7.34
CA GLY A 104 5.61 6.63 6.37
C GLY A 104 6.91 5.83 6.53
N SER A 105 7.16 5.19 7.66
CA SER A 105 8.31 4.30 7.86
C SER A 105 8.24 3.07 6.95
N ILE A 106 9.41 2.49 6.65
CA ILE A 106 9.52 1.17 6.04
C ILE A 106 9.79 0.15 7.15
N VAL A 107 8.80 -0.69 7.46
CA VAL A 107 8.87 -1.64 8.58
C VAL A 107 10.09 -2.56 8.43
N LYS A 108 10.85 -2.78 9.51
CA LYS A 108 12.14 -3.50 9.56
C LYS A 108 13.30 -2.93 8.76
N HIS A 109 13.10 -1.90 7.93
CA HIS A 109 14.15 -1.35 7.06
C HIS A 109 14.59 0.05 7.45
N HIS A 110 13.63 0.95 7.69
CA HIS A 110 13.92 2.36 7.92
C HIS A 110 12.81 3.02 8.71
N ARG A 111 13.12 3.45 9.93
CA ARG A 111 12.21 4.24 10.78
C ARG A 111 12.42 5.73 10.51
N ILE A 112 11.32 6.47 10.44
CA ILE A 112 11.33 7.93 10.49
C ILE A 112 10.51 8.45 11.67
N GLU A 113 10.62 9.75 11.93
CA GLU A 113 9.61 10.48 12.71
C GLU A 113 8.40 10.73 11.81
N GLY A 114 7.32 9.97 12.04
CA GLY A 114 6.15 9.96 11.15
C GLY A 114 5.05 10.93 11.57
N LYS A 115 4.15 11.25 10.63
CA LYS A 115 3.02 12.19 10.85
C LYS A 115 1.74 11.54 11.44
N GLY A 116 1.81 10.27 11.86
CA GLY A 116 0.71 9.50 12.45
C GLY A 116 -0.48 9.24 11.52
N GLU A 117 -1.42 8.40 11.93
CA GLU A 117 -2.75 8.39 11.32
C GLU A 117 -3.51 9.67 11.66
N LYS A 118 -4.34 10.09 10.70
CA LYS A 118 -5.33 11.15 10.86
C LYS A 118 -6.60 10.59 10.25
N ASN A 119 -7.74 10.75 10.91
CA ASN A 119 -9.04 10.29 10.40
C ASN A 119 -9.52 11.17 9.23
N GLU A 120 -8.64 11.34 8.25
CA GLU A 120 -8.67 12.23 7.09
C GLU A 120 -8.04 11.49 5.91
N TRP A 121 -8.39 11.90 4.69
CA TRP A 121 -7.75 11.36 3.50
C TRP A 121 -6.33 11.90 3.36
N ARG A 122 -5.38 10.98 3.23
CA ARG A 122 -3.95 11.27 3.03
C ARG A 122 -3.48 10.56 1.77
N LYS A 123 -2.51 11.14 1.08
CA LYS A 123 -2.01 10.62 -0.20
C LYS A 123 -0.60 10.07 -0.04
N TYR A 124 -0.42 8.80 -0.40
CA TYR A 124 0.90 8.26 -0.70
C TYR A 124 1.21 8.41 -2.18
N GLN A 125 2.43 8.85 -2.47
CA GLN A 125 3.08 8.68 -3.77
C GLN A 125 4.37 7.90 -3.50
N LEU A 126 4.44 6.70 -4.04
CA LEU A 126 5.51 5.73 -3.81
C LEU A 126 6.19 5.46 -5.13
N LYS A 127 7.52 5.39 -5.12
CA LYS A 127 8.29 5.01 -6.31
C LYS A 127 9.23 3.88 -5.94
N VAL A 128 9.19 2.81 -6.74
CA VAL A 128 10.17 1.72 -6.70
C VAL A 128 10.88 1.71 -8.04
N HIS A 129 12.20 1.90 -8.04
CA HIS A 129 12.99 1.89 -9.25
C HIS A 129 14.41 1.41 -8.95
N ASP A 130 14.80 0.28 -9.54
CA ASP A 130 16.15 -0.29 -9.44
C ASP A 130 16.66 -0.41 -7.99
N GLY A 131 15.79 -0.90 -7.10
CA GLY A 131 16.09 -1.09 -5.67
C GLY A 131 15.99 0.17 -4.81
N VAL A 132 15.57 1.30 -5.38
CA VAL A 132 15.33 2.54 -4.63
C VAL A 132 13.84 2.69 -4.36
N VAL A 133 13.47 2.82 -3.09
CA VAL A 133 12.10 3.07 -2.62
C VAL A 133 12.01 4.52 -2.13
N THR A 134 11.21 5.34 -2.81
CA THR A 134 10.91 6.71 -2.38
C THR A 134 9.52 6.78 -1.77
N VAL A 135 9.41 7.41 -0.61
CA VAL A 135 8.12 7.60 0.10
C VAL A 135 7.79 9.08 0.17
N ILE A 136 6.67 9.47 -0.42
CA ILE A 136 6.10 10.83 -0.36
C ILE A 136 4.72 10.72 0.27
N LEU A 137 4.45 11.56 1.28
CA LEU A 137 3.18 11.63 1.97
C LEU A 137 2.65 13.06 1.94
N ASP A 138 1.45 13.24 1.41
CA ASP A 138 0.79 14.55 1.27
C ASP A 138 1.69 15.60 0.57
N GLY A 139 2.44 15.17 -0.44
CA GLY A 139 3.35 16.01 -1.22
C GLY A 139 4.74 16.23 -0.60
N GLU A 140 4.99 15.76 0.63
CA GLU A 140 6.29 15.85 1.28
C GLU A 140 7.09 14.55 1.08
N LYS A 141 8.28 14.65 0.46
CA LYS A 141 9.21 13.52 0.38
C LYS A 141 9.77 13.24 1.77
N LEU A 142 9.38 12.09 2.33
CA LEU A 142 9.79 11.68 3.67
C LEU A 142 11.17 10.99 3.64
N MET A 143 11.40 10.12 2.66
CA MET A 143 12.67 9.39 2.56
C MET A 143 12.93 8.81 1.16
N GLU A 144 14.17 8.35 1.01
CA GLU A 144 14.62 7.45 -0.04
C GLU A 144 15.42 6.31 0.61
N TYR A 145 15.05 5.07 0.32
CA TYR A 145 15.69 3.87 0.85
C TYR A 145 16.30 3.06 -0.29
N HIS A 146 17.58 2.71 -0.17
CA HIS A 146 18.31 1.94 -1.18
C HIS A 146 18.48 0.49 -0.71
N ALA A 147 17.70 -0.42 -1.28
CA ALA A 147 17.85 -1.85 -1.06
C ALA A 147 19.04 -2.41 -1.83
N LYS A 148 19.84 -3.24 -1.17
CA LYS A 148 20.96 -3.97 -1.78
C LYS A 148 20.93 -5.44 -1.31
N PRO A 149 20.55 -6.40 -2.17
CA PRO A 149 20.11 -6.23 -3.56
C PRO A 149 18.70 -5.60 -3.68
N ALA A 150 18.36 -5.14 -4.89
CA ALA A 150 16.98 -4.77 -5.22
C ALA A 150 16.05 -5.99 -5.09
N ARG A 151 14.83 -5.80 -4.58
CA ARG A 151 13.83 -6.87 -4.57
C ARG A 151 13.31 -7.16 -5.99
N PRO A 152 12.94 -8.43 -6.29
CA PRO A 152 12.32 -8.79 -7.56
C PRO A 152 10.92 -8.19 -7.70
N ALA A 153 10.30 -8.39 -8.87
CA ALA A 153 8.90 -8.07 -9.08
C ALA A 153 8.00 -8.76 -8.06
N GLY A 154 7.04 -8.03 -7.50
CA GLY A 154 6.10 -8.56 -6.52
C GLY A 154 4.75 -7.85 -6.56
N LEU A 155 3.80 -8.31 -5.76
CA LEU A 155 2.47 -7.75 -5.71
C LEU A 155 2.47 -6.39 -4.99
N ILE A 156 1.38 -5.65 -5.15
CA ILE A 156 1.01 -4.55 -4.24
C ILE A 156 -0.02 -5.09 -3.27
N GLY A 157 0.14 -4.84 -1.97
CA GLY A 157 -0.79 -5.28 -0.93
C GLY A 157 -1.33 -4.13 -0.09
N LEU A 158 -2.61 -4.17 0.22
CA LEU A 158 -3.26 -3.32 1.22
C LEU A 158 -3.46 -4.17 2.49
N GLN A 159 -2.98 -3.70 3.63
CA GLN A 159 -3.07 -4.49 4.86
C GLN A 159 -4.31 -4.14 5.67
N LYS A 160 -5.01 -5.16 6.15
CA LYS A 160 -5.84 -5.06 7.33
C LYS A 160 -5.03 -5.64 8.48
N ASN A 161 -4.78 -4.87 9.53
CA ASN A 161 -4.20 -5.36 10.78
C ASN A 161 -5.05 -4.94 11.98
N LYS A 162 -5.01 -3.67 12.38
CA LYS A 162 -5.81 -3.12 13.49
C LYS A 162 -6.55 -1.86 13.04
N GLY A 163 -7.78 -1.69 13.52
CA GLY A 163 -8.59 -0.50 13.23
C GLY A 163 -9.22 -0.52 11.83
N ARG A 164 -10.03 0.51 11.54
CA ARG A 164 -10.68 0.68 10.26
C ARG A 164 -9.76 1.43 9.30
N ILE A 165 -9.59 0.86 8.11
CA ILE A 165 -8.80 1.45 7.02
C ILE A 165 -9.66 1.56 5.75
N SER A 166 -9.36 2.57 4.95
CA SER A 166 -10.06 2.88 3.71
C SER A 166 -9.06 3.35 2.66
N PHE A 167 -9.23 2.93 1.40
CA PHE A 167 -8.36 3.24 0.27
C PHE A 167 -9.16 3.64 -0.96
N ARG A 168 -8.66 4.62 -1.72
CA ARG A 168 -9.22 5.05 -3.00
C ARG A 168 -8.15 5.64 -3.92
N ASN A 169 -8.54 5.97 -5.15
CA ASN A 169 -7.66 6.61 -6.15
C ASN A 169 -6.33 5.86 -6.33
N ILE A 170 -6.41 4.52 -6.36
CA ILE A 170 -5.25 3.64 -6.46
C ILE A 170 -4.87 3.51 -7.92
N ARG A 171 -3.70 4.01 -8.30
CA ARG A 171 -3.20 3.96 -9.68
C ARG A 171 -1.70 3.72 -9.71
N ILE A 172 -1.25 3.07 -10.78
CA ILE A 172 0.15 2.69 -10.97
C ILE A 172 0.64 3.10 -12.36
N ARG A 173 1.91 3.44 -12.47
CA ARG A 173 2.61 3.66 -13.74
C ARG A 173 3.90 2.87 -13.73
N GLU A 174 4.04 1.90 -14.62
CA GLU A 174 5.28 1.13 -14.78
C GLU A 174 6.37 1.99 -15.44
N LEU A 175 7.63 1.74 -15.07
CA LEU A 175 8.81 2.49 -15.51
C LEU A 175 9.77 1.62 -16.34
#